data_AF-A0A6N8B9D3-F1
#
_entry.id   AF-A0A6N8B9D3-F1
#
_cell.length_a   1.000
_cell.length_b   1.000
_cell.length_c   1.000
_cell.angle_alpha   90.00
_cell.angle_beta   90.00
_cell.angle_gamma   90.00
#
_symmetry.space_group_name_H-M   'P 1'
#
loop_
_entity.id
_entity.type
_entity.pdbx_description
1 polymer ?
#
loop_
_entity_poly.entity_id
_entity_poly.type
_entity_poly.pdbx_seq_one_letter_code
_entity_poly.pdbx_strand_id
1 'polypeptide(L)'
;MVPLYDSKQVGTNIKKARMHKSAEVGFGYTKKLLADAMEEPPHIINMLESGDYYPDYEHIEKIAEICGVSIKFLVGEEFKELDSYFEAIHEATKNITVNPKKQCLNGDPY
;
A
#
# COMPACT_ATOMS: atom_id res chain seq x y z
N MET A 1 -12.33 -3.93 -16.98
CA MET A 1 -11.84 -3.20 -15.80
C MET A 1 -10.70 -4.01 -15.23
N VAL A 2 -9.50 -3.43 -15.08
CA VAL A 2 -8.40 -4.13 -14.39
C VAL A 2 -8.72 -4.00 -12.90
N PRO A 3 -8.76 -5.10 -12.12
CA PRO A 3 -9.10 -5.00 -10.71
C PRO A 3 -7.99 -4.26 -9.96
N LEU A 4 -8.39 -3.47 -8.97
CA LEU A 4 -7.51 -2.89 -7.96
C LEU A 4 -6.57 -3.97 -7.41
N TYR A 5 -5.28 -3.65 -7.28
CA TYR A 5 -4.31 -4.58 -6.72
C TYR A 5 -4.57 -4.84 -5.24
N ASP A 6 -4.29 -6.06 -4.77
CA ASP A 6 -4.32 -6.38 -3.34
C ASP A 6 -3.18 -5.67 -2.58
N SER A 7 -3.28 -5.61 -1.25
CA SER A 7 -2.31 -4.88 -0.42
C SER A 7 -0.87 -5.40 -0.56
N LYS A 8 -0.67 -6.70 -0.79
CA LYS A 8 0.66 -7.30 -0.96
C LYS A 8 1.28 -6.92 -2.30
N GLN A 9 0.46 -6.86 -3.35
CA GLN A 9 0.88 -6.38 -4.65
C GLN A 9 1.17 -4.87 -4.62
N VAL A 10 0.35 -4.07 -3.93
CA VAL A 10 0.60 -2.64 -3.71
C VAL A 10 1.92 -2.42 -2.99
N GLY A 11 2.17 -3.11 -1.87
CA GLY A 11 3.44 -2.99 -1.14
C GLY A 11 4.67 -3.39 -1.97
N THR A 12 4.53 -4.44 -2.78
CA THR A 12 5.56 -4.83 -3.75
C THR A 12 5.82 -3.73 -4.77
N ASN A 13 4.78 -3.04 -5.26
CA ASN A 13 4.92 -1.96 -6.23
C ASN A 13 5.51 -0.69 -5.60
N ILE A 14 5.17 -0.36 -4.35
CA ILE A 14 5.82 0.73 -3.59
C ILE A 14 7.33 0.47 -3.49
N LYS A 15 7.73 -0.75 -3.13
CA LYS A 15 9.15 -1.13 -3.09
C LYS A 15 9.82 -0.98 -4.45
N LYS A 16 9.15 -1.38 -5.53
CA LYS A 16 9.65 -1.20 -6.90
C LYS A 16 9.78 0.28 -7.28
N ALA A 17 8.82 1.13 -6.90
CA ALA A 17 8.88 2.57 -7.14
C ALA A 17 10.11 3.19 -6.44
N ARG A 18 10.36 2.82 -5.18
CA ARG A 18 11.57 3.26 -4.47
C ARG A 18 12.87 2.78 -5.14
N MET A 19 12.88 1.55 -5.65
CA MET A 19 14.02 1.02 -6.40
C MET A 19 14.22 1.73 -7.74
N HIS A 20 13.14 2.10 -8.43
CA HIS A 20 13.20 2.95 -9.62
C HIS A 20 13.84 4.30 -9.30
N LYS A 21 13.43 4.94 -8.20
CA LYS A 21 14.06 6.19 -7.73
C LYS A 21 15.55 6.02 -7.45
N SER A 22 15.95 4.87 -6.88
CA SER A 22 17.37 4.56 -6.65
C SER A 22 18.18 4.53 -7.96
N ALA A 23 17.60 3.98 -9.03
CA ALA A 23 18.23 3.95 -10.35
C ALA A 23 18.31 5.36 -10.96
N GLU A 24 17.28 6.19 -10.78
CA GLU A 24 17.23 7.58 -11.25
C GLU A 24 18.30 8.46 -10.60
N VAL A 25 18.46 8.38 -9.27
CA VAL A 25 19.39 9.25 -8.52
C VAL A 25 20.84 8.74 -8.53
N GLY A 26 21.08 7.52 -9.02
CA GLY A 26 22.42 6.94 -9.12
C GLY A 26 23.03 6.46 -7.80
N PHE A 27 22.25 6.39 -6.72
CA PHE A 27 22.66 5.82 -5.44
C PHE A 27 21.49 5.11 -4.75
N GLY A 28 21.78 4.30 -3.73
CA GLY A 28 20.77 3.52 -3.01
C GLY A 28 19.73 4.42 -2.30
N TYR A 29 18.54 4.56 -2.88
CA TYR A 29 17.43 5.28 -2.27
C TYR A 29 16.76 4.39 -1.22
N THR A 30 17.19 4.55 0.02
CA THR A 30 16.80 3.69 1.15
C THR A 30 15.37 3.97 1.63
N LYS A 31 14.80 3.03 2.40
CA LYS A 31 13.51 3.24 3.10
C LYS A 31 13.53 4.47 4.00
N LYS A 32 14.67 4.77 4.64
CA LYS A 32 14.84 5.96 5.47
C LYS A 32 14.71 7.23 4.64
N LEU A 33 15.32 7.28 3.46
CA LEU A 33 15.20 8.45 2.56
C LEU A 33 13.77 8.66 2.07
N LEU A 34 13.04 7.57 1.78
CA LEU A 34 11.61 7.68 1.47
C LEU A 34 10.81 8.17 2.68
N ALA A 35 11.09 7.64 3.88
CA ALA A 35 10.43 8.07 5.12
C ALA A 35 10.65 9.57 5.39
N ASP A 36 11.90 10.02 5.30
CA ASP A 36 12.28 11.42 5.47
C ASP A 36 11.58 12.32 4.44
N ALA A 37 11.45 11.88 3.18
CA ALA A 37 10.75 12.61 2.12
C ALA A 37 9.22 12.62 2.28
N MET A 38 8.66 11.61 2.93
CA MET A 38 7.23 11.53 3.25
C MET A 38 6.88 12.23 4.57
N GLU A 39 7.88 12.68 5.33
CA GLU A 39 7.74 13.17 6.71
C GLU A 39 7.14 12.12 7.66
N GLU A 40 7.39 10.84 7.39
CA GLU A 40 6.86 9.71 8.13
C GLU A 40 7.96 8.97 8.91
N PRO A 41 7.62 8.30 10.03
CA PRO A 41 8.55 7.40 10.68
C PRO A 41 8.96 6.20 9.78
N PRO A 42 10.22 5.70 9.85
CA PRO A 42 10.68 4.59 8.99
C PRO A 42 9.86 3.29 9.09
N HIS A 43 9.16 3.06 10.21
CA HIS A 43 8.31 1.88 10.37
C HIS A 43 7.06 1.94 9.48
N ILE A 44 6.57 3.13 9.14
CA ILE A 44 5.46 3.32 8.18
C ILE A 44 5.87 2.77 6.80
N ILE A 45 7.04 3.17 6.29
CA ILE A 45 7.56 2.66 5.01
C ILE A 45 7.74 1.14 5.02
N ASN A 46 8.12 0.56 6.16
CA ASN A 46 8.20 -0.90 6.29
C ASN A 46 6.83 -1.57 6.13
N MET A 47 5.80 -1.05 6.77
CA MET A 47 4.44 -1.60 6.70
C MET A 47 3.79 -1.39 5.32
N LEU A 48 4.09 -0.26 4.67
CA LEU A 48 3.66 0.02 3.30
C LEU A 48 4.30 -0.98 2.32
N GLU A 49 5.63 -1.16 2.38
CA GLU A 49 6.33 -2.09 1.48
C GLU A 49 6.03 -3.56 1.77
N SER A 50 5.64 -3.92 3.00
CA SER A 50 5.22 -5.28 3.33
C SER A 50 3.79 -5.59 2.88
N GLY A 51 2.98 -4.57 2.61
CA GLY A 51 1.56 -4.71 2.27
C GLY A 51 0.72 -5.26 3.42
N ASP A 52 1.10 -4.94 4.66
CA ASP A 52 0.38 -5.36 5.87
C ASP A 52 -0.96 -4.61 6.05
N TYR A 53 -1.08 -3.43 5.45
CA TYR A 53 -2.33 -2.70 5.28
C TYR A 53 -2.42 -2.07 3.90
N TYR A 54 -3.63 -1.64 3.53
CA TYR A 54 -3.86 -0.90 2.30
C TYR A 54 -3.56 0.59 2.54
N PRO A 55 -2.63 1.23 1.80
CA PRO A 55 -2.27 2.63 2.03
C PRO A 55 -3.47 3.56 1.81
N ASP A 56 -3.55 4.67 2.54
CA ASP A 56 -4.49 5.73 2.19
C ASP A 56 -4.07 6.47 0.91
N TYR A 57 -4.95 7.33 0.40
CA TYR A 57 -4.72 8.04 -0.84
C TYR A 57 -3.52 9.00 -0.74
N GLU A 58 -3.33 9.66 0.40
CA GLU A 58 -2.24 10.62 0.61
C GLU A 58 -0.88 9.91 0.52
N HIS A 59 -0.74 8.73 1.13
CA HIS A 59 0.46 7.90 0.98
C HIS A 59 0.70 7.50 -0.48
N ILE A 60 -0.33 7.07 -1.21
CA ILE A 60 -0.20 6.68 -2.62
C ILE A 60 0.23 7.86 -3.50
N GLU A 61 -0.41 9.02 -3.32
CA GLU A 61 -0.11 10.23 -4.08
C GLU A 61 1.33 10.71 -3.82
N LYS A 62 1.72 10.85 -2.54
CA LYS A 62 3.09 11.26 -2.18
C LYS A 62 4.14 10.29 -2.70
N ILE A 63 3.91 8.98 -2.58
CA ILE A 63 4.87 7.97 -3.08
C ILE A 63 5.00 8.06 -4.60
N ALA A 64 3.88 8.23 -5.31
CA ALA A 64 3.86 8.38 -6.76
C ALA A 64 4.68 9.62 -7.18
N GLU A 65 4.47 10.75 -6.51
CA GLU A 65 5.20 12.00 -6.76
C GLU A 65 6.71 11.86 -6.45
N ILE A 66 7.07 11.44 -5.24
CA ILE A 66 8.47 11.32 -4.79
C ILE A 66 9.27 10.34 -5.66
N CYS A 67 8.65 9.21 -6.00
CA CYS A 67 9.31 8.16 -6.78
C CYS A 67 9.19 8.33 -8.30
N GLY A 68 8.44 9.33 -8.77
CA GLY A 68 8.24 9.61 -10.19
C GLY A 68 7.50 8.51 -10.93
N VAL A 69 6.49 7.90 -10.31
CA VAL A 69 5.65 6.84 -10.91
C VAL A 69 4.19 7.26 -10.93
N SER A 70 3.34 6.61 -11.74
CA SER A 70 1.90 6.89 -11.72
C SER A 70 1.19 6.17 -10.56
N ILE A 71 0.03 6.68 -10.14
CA ILE A 71 -0.84 5.97 -9.18
C ILE A 71 -1.21 4.59 -9.72
N LYS A 72 -1.54 4.48 -11.02
CA LYS A 72 -1.80 3.19 -11.68
C LYS A 72 -0.66 2.19 -11.57
N PHE A 73 0.60 2.64 -11.55
CA PHE A 73 1.73 1.73 -11.30
C PHE A 73 1.65 1.11 -9.91
N LEU A 74 1.23 1.88 -8.90
CA LEU A 74 1.14 1.42 -7.52
C LEU A 74 -0.05 0.49 -7.31
N VAL A 75 -1.24 0.90 -7.76
CA VAL A 75 -2.52 0.26 -7.38
C VAL A 75 -3.30 -0.38 -8.53
N GLY A 76 -2.84 -0.26 -9.77
CA GLY A 76 -3.43 -0.90 -10.95
C GLY A 76 -4.51 -0.09 -11.66
N GLU A 77 -4.91 1.04 -11.08
CA GLU A 77 -5.96 1.93 -11.57
C GLU A 77 -5.54 3.41 -11.41
N GLU A 78 -6.05 4.28 -12.27
CA GLU A 78 -5.83 5.73 -12.16
C GLU A 78 -6.88 6.34 -11.24
N PHE A 79 -6.44 7.12 -10.27
CA PHE A 79 -7.33 7.86 -9.36
C PHE A 79 -6.98 9.34 -9.41
N LYS A 80 -8.00 10.20 -9.53
CA LYS A 80 -7.82 11.66 -9.53
C LYS A 80 -8.22 12.30 -8.21
N GLU A 81 -9.03 11.61 -7.43
CA GLU A 81 -9.68 12.16 -6.24
C GLU A 81 -9.82 11.07 -5.17
N LEU A 82 -9.74 11.50 -3.89
CA LEU A 82 -9.85 10.64 -2.72
C LEU A 82 -11.11 9.77 -2.72
N ASP A 83 -12.26 10.35 -3.09
CA ASP A 83 -13.56 9.64 -3.04
C ASP A 83 -13.57 8.42 -3.97
N SER A 84 -13.06 8.59 -5.20
CA SER A 84 -12.95 7.49 -6.18
C SER A 84 -12.04 6.36 -5.71
N TYR A 85 -10.97 6.70 -4.98
CA TYR A 85 -10.05 5.74 -4.39
C TYR A 85 -10.70 4.98 -3.24
N PHE A 86 -11.40 5.70 -2.35
CA PHE A 86 -12.09 5.10 -1.21
C PHE A 86 -13.20 4.13 -1.67
N GLU A 87 -13.98 4.50 -2.67
CA GLU A 87 -14.99 3.63 -3.27
C GLU A 87 -14.40 2.34 -3.85
N ALA A 88 -13.25 2.44 -4.53
CA ALA A 88 -12.56 1.28 -5.10
C ALA A 88 -12.04 0.32 -4.01
N ILE A 89 -11.44 0.83 -2.93
CA ILE A 89 -11.02 0.01 -1.79
C ILE A 89 -12.21 -0.67 -1.14
N HIS A 90 -13.29 0.08 -0.91
CA HIS A 90 -14.50 -0.46 -0.30
C HIS A 90 -15.08 -1.60 -1.14
N GLU A 91 -15.20 -1.41 -2.47
CA GLU A 91 -15.65 -2.47 -3.38
C GLU A 91 -14.72 -3.70 -3.37
N ALA A 92 -13.41 -3.48 -3.41
CA ALA A 92 -12.42 -4.56 -3.37
C ALA A 92 -12.46 -5.36 -2.05
N THR A 93 -12.87 -4.73 -0.95
CA THR A 93 -12.92 -5.35 0.39
C THR A 93 -14.29 -5.93 0.77
N LYS A 94 -15.38 -5.55 0.08
CA LYS A 94 -16.74 -6.08 0.32
C LYS A 94 -16.84 -7.61 0.29
N ASN A 95 -16.00 -8.29 -0.49
CA ASN A 95 -16.03 -9.75 -0.64
C ASN A 95 -15.18 -10.50 0.38
N ILE A 96 -14.42 -9.81 1.24
CA ILE A 96 -13.55 -10.43 2.26
C ILE A 96 -14.34 -10.79 3.53
N THR A 97 -15.54 -10.22 3.73
CA THR A 97 -16.43 -10.55 4.85
C THR A 97 -17.26 -11.81 4.58
N VAL A 98 -16.61 -12.97 4.48
CA VAL A 98 -17.20 -14.27 4.90
C VAL A 98 -16.09 -15.28 5.21
N ASN A 99 -15.69 -15.36 6.48
CA ASN A 99 -15.42 -16.65 7.13
C ASN A 99 -15.59 -16.55 8.67
N PRO A 100 -16.75 -16.94 9.22
CA PRO A 100 -17.05 -16.85 10.65
C PRO A 100 -16.49 -18.02 11.50
N LYS A 101 -15.30 -18.56 11.23
CA LYS A 101 -14.71 -19.62 12.08
C LYS A 101 -13.18 -19.58 12.18
N LYS A 102 -12.66 -18.78 13.12
CA LYS A 102 -11.52 -19.12 13.99
C LYS A 102 -11.63 -18.37 15.34
N GLN A 103 -12.60 -18.75 16.16
CA GLN A 103 -12.36 -18.84 17.60
C GLN A 103 -12.52 -20.32 17.97
N CYS A 104 -11.39 -20.94 18.28
CA CYS A 104 -11.26 -22.32 18.75
C CYS A 104 -12.10 -22.48 20.03
N LEU A 105 -13.10 -23.36 20.04
CA LEU A 105 -13.04 -24.71 20.61
C LEU A 105 -12.52 -24.78 22.06
N ASN A 106 -13.49 -25.04 22.93
CA ASN A 106 -13.47 -25.91 24.12
C ASN A 106 -13.04 -25.27 25.44
N GLY A 107 -13.95 -25.39 26.41
CA GLY A 107 -13.93 -24.70 27.68
C GLY A 107 -13.01 -25.29 28.74
N ASP A 108 -12.90 -24.53 29.82
CA ASP A 108 -12.50 -25.01 31.14
C ASP A 108 -13.42 -24.33 32.18
N PRO A 109 -14.06 -25.09 33.09
CA PRO A 109 -14.84 -24.53 34.19
C PRO A 109 -13.91 -24.17 35.35
N TYR A 110 -14.05 -22.95 35.89
CA TYR A 110 -13.63 -22.61 37.25
C TYR A 110 -14.86 -22.30 38.08
#